data_AF-A0A8T3WYU2-F1
#
_entry.id   AF-A0A8T3WYU2-F1
#
_cell.length_a   1.000
_cell.length_b   1.000
_cell.length_c   1.000
_cell.angle_alpha   90.00
_cell.angle_beta   90.00
_cell.angle_gamma   90.00
#
_symmetry.space_group_name_H-M   'P 1'
#
loop_
_entity.id
_entity.type
_entity.pdbx_description
1 polymer ?
#
loop_
_entity_poly.entity_id
_entity_poly.type
_entity_poly.pdbx_seq_one_letter_code
_entity_poly.pdbx_strand_id
1 'polypeptide(L)'
;MAKRKNKISDKMIGIMMGIAFTLSAIGIINAAYVFFAHKNEGNSMMDSGGRMPMMMSFSYSSPDNAAIQSQQQEEQEGKKFLDNLNNKIVVCPQLKNADFEKIGEYFMGQSIGDTSRHIAMNEMMKSMMGEQGEEQMHIAMGKRMSNCEPDAPMPQNMMGSDMMSGNMMRSMMMG
;
A
#
# COMPACT_ATOMS: atom_id res chain seq x y z
N MET A 1 47.29 -48.00 -4.40
CA MET A 1 45.96 -47.37 -4.35
C MET A 1 46.05 -46.07 -3.57
N ALA A 2 45.84 -44.93 -4.25
CA ALA A 2 46.20 -43.60 -3.76
C ALA A 2 45.02 -42.90 -3.05
N LYS A 3 45.39 -42.26 -1.95
CA LYS A 3 44.61 -41.46 -0.99
C LYS A 3 44.18 -40.13 -1.64
N ARG A 4 42.89 -39.83 -1.74
CA ARG A 4 42.38 -38.47 -2.02
C ARG A 4 41.39 -38.06 -0.95
N LYS A 5 41.88 -37.24 -0.01
CA LYS A 5 41.11 -36.59 1.05
C LYS A 5 40.58 -35.24 0.54
N ASN A 6 39.35 -34.92 0.96
CA ASN A 6 38.69 -33.63 1.12
C ASN A 6 39.35 -32.39 0.48
N LYS A 7 38.67 -31.82 -0.52
CA LYS A 7 38.97 -30.51 -1.12
C LYS A 7 37.69 -29.72 -1.41
N ILE A 8 36.79 -29.62 -0.42
CA ILE A 8 35.50 -28.91 -0.58
C ILE A 8 35.28 -27.84 0.52
N SER A 9 35.99 -27.86 1.65
CA SER A 9 35.71 -26.94 2.78
C SER A 9 36.32 -25.53 2.67
N ASP A 10 37.28 -25.28 1.77
CA ASP A 10 38.02 -24.00 1.78
C ASP A 10 37.39 -22.90 0.91
N LYS A 11 36.37 -23.21 0.12
CA LYS A 11 35.75 -22.24 -0.80
C LYS A 11 34.57 -21.45 -0.22
N MET A 12 34.01 -21.85 0.92
CA MET A 12 32.85 -21.14 1.51
C MET A 12 33.22 -20.08 2.56
N ILE A 13 34.48 -20.01 3.00
CA ILE A 13 34.92 -19.02 4.01
C ILE A 13 35.28 -17.67 3.37
N GLY A 14 35.56 -17.62 2.07
CA GLY A 14 35.98 -16.38 1.37
C GLY A 14 34.87 -15.42 0.95
N ILE A 15 33.59 -15.81 1.00
CA ILE A 15 32.47 -14.96 0.53
C ILE A 15 31.81 -14.18 1.68
N MET A 16 32.03 -14.58 2.94
CA MET A 16 31.42 -13.94 4.12
C MET A 16 32.17 -12.70 4.63
N MET A 17 33.25 -12.27 3.96
CA MET A 17 34.12 -11.18 4.43
C MET A 17 34.17 -9.96 3.49
N GLY A 18 33.19 -9.82 2.59
CA GLY A 18 33.14 -8.78 1.56
C GLY A 18 31.98 -7.78 1.64
N ILE A 19 31.12 -7.83 2.66
CA ILE A 19 29.98 -6.88 2.81
C ILE A 19 29.98 -6.27 4.21
N ALA A 20 31.14 -5.77 4.62
CA ALA A 20 31.27 -4.78 5.67
C ALA A 20 32.18 -3.69 5.12
N PHE A 21 31.78 -2.42 5.29
CA PHE A 21 32.41 -1.19 4.79
C PHE A 21 31.98 -0.67 3.42
N THR A 22 30.81 -0.02 3.39
CA THR A 22 30.70 1.38 2.93
C THR A 22 29.53 2.06 3.66
N LEU A 23 29.73 2.35 4.94
CA LEU A 23 28.93 3.36 5.64
C LEU A 23 29.49 4.75 5.33
N SER A 24 28.57 5.71 5.20
CA SER A 24 28.74 7.13 5.49
C SER A 24 29.45 8.01 4.45
N ALA A 25 28.64 8.68 3.63
CA ALA A 25 28.90 10.08 3.29
C ALA A 25 27.61 10.80 2.84
N ILE A 26 27.23 11.81 3.63
CA ILE A 26 26.48 13.03 3.24
C ILE A 26 24.95 12.81 3.07
N GLY A 27 24.05 13.39 3.86
CA GLY A 27 24.11 14.66 4.58
C GLY A 27 23.20 15.69 3.89
N ILE A 28 22.02 15.91 4.46
CA ILE A 28 21.23 17.16 4.47
C ILE A 28 21.04 17.87 3.12
N ILE A 29 19.84 17.77 2.54
CA ILE A 29 19.23 18.91 1.83
C ILE A 29 17.86 19.18 2.45
N ASN A 30 17.84 20.24 3.26
CA ASN A 30 16.66 20.96 3.67
C ASN A 30 16.05 21.71 2.47
N ALA A 31 14.72 21.82 2.49
CA ALA A 31 13.93 22.93 1.98
C ALA A 31 14.11 23.37 0.51
N ALA A 32 13.22 22.88 -0.35
CA ALA A 32 12.67 23.68 -1.44
C ALA A 32 11.26 23.17 -1.78
N TYR A 33 10.26 23.69 -1.08
CA TYR A 33 8.92 23.81 -1.64
C TYR A 33 9.05 24.65 -2.91
N VAL A 34 8.91 24.03 -4.08
CA VAL A 34 8.71 24.76 -5.32
C VAL A 34 7.28 24.51 -5.76
N PHE A 35 6.45 25.52 -5.51
CA PHE A 35 5.20 25.75 -6.21
C PHE A 35 5.47 25.76 -7.71
N PHE A 36 4.96 24.78 -8.44
CA PHE A 36 4.69 24.91 -9.87
C PHE A 36 3.18 24.93 -10.08
N ALA A 37 2.63 26.14 -10.09
CA ALA A 37 1.34 26.43 -10.70
C ALA A 37 1.52 26.32 -12.22
N HIS A 38 1.11 25.18 -12.81
CA HIS A 38 1.00 25.08 -14.27
C HIS A 38 -0.40 25.57 -14.67
N LYS A 39 -0.46 26.86 -15.02
CA LYS A 39 -1.60 27.46 -15.71
C LYS A 39 -1.66 26.87 -17.12
N ASN A 40 -2.54 25.89 -17.33
CA ASN A 40 -2.80 25.36 -18.66
C ASN A 40 -3.98 26.13 -19.28
N GLU A 41 -3.68 26.97 -20.25
CA GLU A 41 -4.67 27.61 -21.11
C GLU A 41 -5.09 26.59 -22.18
N GLY A 42 -6.33 26.10 -22.09
CA GLY A 42 -6.85 25.10 -23.01
C GLY A 42 -8.38 25.19 -23.14
N ASN A 43 -8.82 25.90 -24.18
CA ASN A 43 -10.12 25.83 -24.87
C ASN A 43 -11.41 25.76 -24.04
N SER A 44 -12.07 26.92 -23.86
CA SER A 44 -13.54 26.96 -23.69
C SER A 44 -14.21 27.00 -25.07
N MET A 45 -14.70 25.85 -25.55
CA MET A 45 -15.75 25.83 -26.56
C MET A 45 -17.04 26.34 -25.92
N MET A 46 -17.65 27.37 -26.52
CA MET A 46 -19.02 27.77 -26.22
C MET A 46 -19.95 26.69 -26.73
N ASP A 47 -20.72 26.06 -25.84
CA ASP A 47 -21.97 25.41 -26.22
C ASP A 47 -23.12 25.96 -25.39
N SER A 48 -24.17 26.32 -26.11
CA SER A 48 -25.30 27.11 -25.63
C SER A 48 -26.46 26.19 -25.26
N GLY A 49 -26.92 26.31 -24.02
CA GLY A 49 -28.32 26.05 -23.67
C GLY A 49 -28.61 24.70 -23.03
N GLY A 50 -29.16 24.72 -21.81
CA GLY A 50 -29.83 23.58 -21.21
C GLY A 50 -29.85 23.60 -19.69
N ARG A 51 -31.04 23.74 -19.12
CA ARG A 51 -31.32 23.68 -17.67
C ARG A 51 -30.80 22.39 -17.02
N MET A 52 -30.31 22.55 -15.78
CA MET A 52 -29.91 21.52 -14.80
C MET A 52 -30.91 20.34 -14.71
N PRO A 53 -30.41 19.13 -14.44
CA PRO A 53 -30.41 18.68 -13.04
C PRO A 53 -29.01 18.24 -12.58
N MET A 54 -28.66 18.64 -11.35
CA MET A 54 -27.47 18.21 -10.61
C MET A 54 -27.53 16.70 -10.35
N MET A 55 -27.02 15.89 -11.28
CA MET A 55 -26.53 14.55 -10.98
C MET A 55 -25.01 14.65 -10.93
N MET A 56 -24.44 14.51 -9.73
CA MET A 56 -23.00 14.41 -9.50
C MET A 56 -22.48 13.15 -10.21
N SER A 57 -22.23 13.27 -11.51
CA SER A 57 -21.38 12.36 -12.26
C SER A 57 -19.97 12.62 -11.75
N PHE A 58 -19.55 11.93 -10.69
CA PHE A 58 -18.15 11.87 -10.31
C PHE A 58 -17.43 11.14 -11.45
N SER A 59 -16.96 11.92 -12.42
CA SER A 59 -16.05 11.44 -13.46
C SER A 59 -14.77 11.04 -12.77
N TYR A 60 -14.69 9.80 -12.29
CA TYR A 60 -13.44 9.18 -11.94
C TYR A 60 -12.67 9.00 -13.25
N SER A 61 -11.83 9.99 -13.55
CA SER A 61 -10.80 9.82 -14.58
C SER A 61 -10.03 8.55 -14.25
N SER A 62 -9.84 7.69 -15.25
CA SER A 62 -8.99 6.51 -15.07
C SER A 62 -7.64 6.97 -14.50
N PRO A 63 -7.12 6.32 -13.45
CA PRO A 63 -5.80 6.66 -12.93
C PRO A 63 -4.78 6.54 -14.06
N ASP A 64 -3.80 7.45 -14.07
CA ASP A 64 -2.72 7.35 -15.03
C ASP A 64 -1.79 6.16 -14.71
N ASN A 65 -0.92 5.83 -15.65
CA ASN A 65 -0.06 4.67 -15.51
C ASN A 65 0.96 4.82 -14.36
N ALA A 66 1.33 6.04 -13.98
CA ALA A 66 2.26 6.29 -12.88
C ALA A 66 1.58 6.01 -11.53
N ALA A 67 0.32 6.43 -11.36
CA ALA A 67 -0.49 6.10 -10.20
C ALA A 67 -0.70 4.59 -10.05
N ILE A 68 -0.99 3.89 -11.15
CA ILE A 68 -1.11 2.42 -11.17
C ILE A 68 0.20 1.76 -10.72
N GLN A 69 1.34 2.18 -11.27
CA GLN A 69 2.65 1.63 -10.90
C GLN A 69 3.00 1.90 -9.44
N SER A 70 2.72 3.11 -8.94
CA SER A 70 2.92 3.48 -7.54
C SER A 70 2.09 2.57 -6.62
N GLN A 71 0.80 2.44 -6.90
CA GLN A 71 -0.10 1.60 -6.09
C GLN A 71 0.33 0.13 -6.10
N GLN A 72 0.74 -0.40 -7.27
CA GLN A 72 1.27 -1.76 -7.37
C GLN A 72 2.53 -1.96 -6.53
N GLN A 73 3.40 -0.95 -6.46
CA GLN A 73 4.59 -1.01 -5.62
C GLN A 73 4.20 -1.09 -4.14
N GLU A 74 3.23 -0.29 -3.69
CA GLU A 74 2.76 -0.31 -2.30
C GLU A 74 2.13 -1.67 -1.92
N GLU A 75 1.31 -2.24 -2.80
CA GLU A 75 0.75 -3.59 -2.62
C GLU A 75 1.86 -4.66 -2.55
N GLN A 76 2.92 -4.53 -3.35
CA GLN A 76 4.07 -5.45 -3.32
C GLN A 76 4.90 -5.31 -2.04
N GLU A 77 5.10 -4.09 -1.55
CA GLU A 77 5.76 -3.82 -0.28
C GLU A 77 4.96 -4.42 0.89
N GLY A 78 3.64 -4.24 0.89
CA GLY A 78 2.72 -4.87 1.83
C GLY A 78 2.82 -6.39 1.84
N LYS A 79 2.81 -7.00 0.64
CA LYS A 79 3.02 -8.45 0.50
C LYS A 79 4.35 -8.89 1.10
N LYS A 80 5.43 -8.14 0.88
CA LYS A 80 6.75 -8.47 1.41
C LYS A 80 6.80 -8.42 2.94
N PHE A 81 6.15 -7.43 3.56
CA PHE A 81 6.03 -7.38 5.02
C PHE A 81 5.22 -8.57 5.55
N LEU A 82 4.11 -8.91 4.90
CA LEU A 82 3.30 -10.07 5.27
C LEU A 82 4.06 -11.40 5.10
N ASP A 83 4.81 -11.57 4.01
CA ASP A 83 5.66 -12.74 3.78
C ASP A 83 6.74 -12.85 4.87
N ASN A 84 7.38 -11.74 5.25
CA ASN A 84 8.37 -11.73 6.32
C ASN A 84 7.75 -12.12 7.68
N LEU A 85 6.54 -11.65 7.96
CA LEU A 85 5.79 -12.02 9.17
C LEU A 85 5.44 -13.52 9.15
N ASN A 86 4.88 -14.03 8.06
CA ASN A 86 4.51 -15.44 7.90
C ASN A 86 5.71 -16.38 8.00
N ASN A 87 6.85 -15.95 7.46
CA ASN A 87 8.11 -16.69 7.55
C ASN A 87 8.87 -16.46 8.87
N LYS A 88 8.28 -15.74 9.83
CA LYS A 88 8.84 -15.45 11.16
C LYS A 88 10.19 -14.73 11.11
N ILE A 89 10.47 -14.00 10.03
CA ILE A 89 11.64 -13.11 9.90
C ILE A 89 11.44 -11.88 10.80
N VAL A 90 10.20 -11.40 10.88
CA VAL A 90 9.76 -10.36 11.82
C VAL A 90 8.58 -10.89 12.64
N VAL A 91 8.32 -10.24 13.77
CA VAL A 91 7.15 -10.52 14.64
C VAL A 91 6.30 -9.26 14.83
N CYS A 92 5.03 -9.41 15.18
CA CYS A 92 4.06 -8.30 15.29
C CYS A 92 4.57 -7.07 16.07
N PRO A 93 5.26 -7.18 17.23
CA PRO A 93 5.77 -6.01 17.95
C PRO A 93 6.87 -5.22 17.23
N GLN A 94 7.47 -5.78 16.18
CA GLN A 94 8.50 -5.11 15.39
C GLN A 94 7.91 -4.31 14.22
N LEU A 95 6.67 -4.62 13.82
CA LEU A 95 5.96 -3.90 12.76
C LEU A 95 5.40 -2.58 13.31
N LYS A 96 5.51 -1.53 12.52
CA LYS A 96 4.97 -0.20 12.81
C LYS A 96 3.67 0.03 12.04
N ASN A 97 2.95 1.09 12.40
CA ASN A 97 1.73 1.48 11.68
C ASN A 97 1.97 1.62 10.17
N ALA A 98 3.07 2.26 9.74
CA ALA A 98 3.40 2.36 8.31
C ALA A 98 3.59 0.98 7.62
N ASP A 99 4.11 -0.03 8.33
CA ASP A 99 4.21 -1.38 7.79
C ASP A 99 2.82 -2.03 7.69
N PHE A 100 1.97 -1.83 8.71
CA PHE A 100 0.59 -2.31 8.71
C PHE A 100 -0.28 -1.62 7.66
N GLU A 101 -0.07 -0.34 7.39
CA GLU A 101 -0.71 0.39 6.29
C GLU A 101 -0.42 -0.33 4.96
N LYS A 102 0.85 -0.60 4.63
CA LYS A 102 1.21 -1.32 3.40
C LYS A 102 0.64 -2.74 3.36
N ILE A 103 0.66 -3.47 4.49
CA ILE A 103 -0.03 -4.77 4.56
C ILE A 103 -1.54 -4.62 4.29
N GLY A 104 -2.17 -3.55 4.78
CA GLY A 104 -3.55 -3.19 4.51
C GLY A 104 -3.82 -2.93 3.03
N GLU A 105 -2.99 -2.11 2.38
CA GLU A 105 -3.01 -1.84 0.93
C GLU A 105 -2.96 -3.15 0.13
N TYR A 106 -2.06 -4.07 0.51
CA TYR A 106 -1.98 -5.39 -0.12
C TYR A 106 -3.28 -6.17 0.01
N PHE A 107 -3.85 -6.28 1.22
CA PHE A 107 -5.11 -7.00 1.41
C PHE A 107 -6.28 -6.33 0.69
N MET A 108 -6.32 -5.00 0.66
CA MET A 108 -7.35 -4.26 -0.07
C MET A 108 -7.24 -4.51 -1.57
N GLY A 109 -6.04 -4.38 -2.14
CA GLY A 109 -5.76 -4.69 -3.54
C GLY A 109 -6.14 -6.13 -3.91
N GLN A 110 -5.79 -7.12 -3.08
CA GLN A 110 -6.22 -8.51 -3.27
C GLN A 110 -7.75 -8.67 -3.21
N SER A 111 -8.42 -7.98 -2.29
CA SER A 111 -9.88 -8.05 -2.13
C SER A 111 -10.64 -7.45 -3.33
N ILE A 112 -10.07 -6.43 -3.97
CA ILE A 112 -10.66 -5.74 -5.11
C ILE A 112 -10.32 -6.48 -6.42
N GLY A 113 -9.10 -7.02 -6.51
CA GLY A 113 -8.59 -7.77 -7.67
C GLY A 113 -8.18 -6.91 -8.86
N ASP A 114 -8.22 -5.58 -8.71
CA ASP A 114 -7.83 -4.62 -9.74
C ASP A 114 -7.26 -3.34 -9.11
N THR A 115 -6.03 -3.00 -9.46
CA THR A 115 -5.31 -1.84 -8.90
C THR A 115 -6.02 -0.52 -9.24
N SER A 116 -6.60 -0.37 -10.44
CA SER A 116 -7.26 0.89 -10.82
C SER A 116 -8.51 1.15 -9.96
N ARG A 117 -9.25 0.08 -9.65
CA ARG A 117 -10.38 0.12 -8.71
C ARG A 117 -9.94 0.34 -7.26
N HIS A 118 -8.77 -0.18 -6.88
CA HIS A 118 -8.17 0.11 -5.58
C HIS A 118 -7.83 1.60 -5.44
N ILE A 119 -7.19 2.21 -6.43
CA ILE A 119 -6.92 3.66 -6.43
C ILE A 119 -8.22 4.46 -6.32
N ALA A 120 -9.25 4.10 -7.10
CA ALA A 120 -10.54 4.76 -7.02
C ALA A 120 -11.19 4.62 -5.62
N MET A 121 -10.97 3.48 -4.96
CA MET A 121 -11.41 3.26 -3.59
C MET A 121 -10.64 4.14 -2.60
N ASN A 122 -9.32 4.25 -2.72
CA ASN A 122 -8.52 5.11 -1.84
C ASN A 122 -8.96 6.56 -1.98
N GLU A 123 -9.20 7.04 -3.20
CA GLU A 123 -9.74 8.39 -3.43
C GLU A 123 -11.15 8.58 -2.86
N MET A 124 -12.01 7.56 -2.95
CA MET A 124 -13.31 7.57 -2.27
C MET A 124 -13.14 7.68 -0.75
N MET A 125 -12.27 6.88 -0.15
CA MET A 125 -12.01 6.88 1.29
C MET A 125 -11.47 8.23 1.76
N LYS A 126 -10.49 8.79 1.04
CA LYS A 126 -9.94 10.13 1.28
C LYS A 126 -11.03 11.21 1.18
N SER A 127 -11.94 11.11 0.21
CA SER A 127 -13.04 12.08 0.07
C SER A 127 -14.03 12.05 1.24
N MET A 128 -14.22 10.89 1.87
CA MET A 128 -15.18 10.70 2.97
C MET A 128 -14.56 10.95 4.34
N MET A 129 -13.29 10.61 4.52
CA MET A 129 -12.64 10.52 5.83
C MET A 129 -11.35 11.33 5.94
N GLY A 130 -10.90 11.94 4.84
CA GLY A 130 -9.59 12.57 4.72
C GLY A 130 -8.46 11.53 4.57
N GLU A 131 -7.27 12.01 4.25
CA GLU A 131 -6.06 11.18 4.07
C GLU A 131 -5.77 10.33 5.32
N GLN A 132 -5.83 10.94 6.51
CA GLN A 132 -5.62 10.22 7.77
C GLN A 132 -6.67 9.11 7.99
N GLY A 133 -7.90 9.31 7.52
CA GLY A 133 -8.96 8.33 7.70
C GLY A 133 -8.75 7.08 6.83
N GLU A 134 -8.26 7.26 5.61
CA GLU A 134 -7.87 6.17 4.71
C GLU A 134 -6.65 5.42 5.27
N GLU A 135 -5.60 6.12 5.68
CA GLU A 135 -4.40 5.52 6.30
C GLU A 135 -4.75 4.68 7.54
N GLN A 136 -5.57 5.22 8.46
CA GLN A 136 -5.99 4.49 9.65
C GLN A 136 -6.82 3.25 9.32
N MET A 137 -7.58 3.28 8.22
CA MET A 137 -8.31 2.10 7.77
C MET A 137 -7.34 1.02 7.27
N HIS A 138 -6.35 1.38 6.46
CA HIS A 138 -5.35 0.44 5.97
C HIS A 138 -4.52 -0.14 7.12
N ILE A 139 -4.14 0.68 8.10
CA ILE A 139 -3.45 0.21 9.32
C ILE A 139 -4.32 -0.82 10.08
N ALA A 140 -5.58 -0.48 10.36
CA ALA A 140 -6.48 -1.34 11.11
C ALA A 140 -6.77 -2.65 10.35
N MET A 141 -6.96 -2.57 9.03
CA MET A 141 -7.11 -3.73 8.16
C MET A 141 -5.86 -4.60 8.19
N GLY A 142 -4.67 -4.02 8.00
CA GLY A 142 -3.40 -4.75 8.01
C GLY A 142 -3.15 -5.45 9.34
N LYS A 143 -3.43 -4.80 10.46
CA LYS A 143 -3.33 -5.39 11.82
C LYS A 143 -4.27 -6.58 12.02
N ARG A 144 -5.53 -6.46 11.59
CA ARG A 144 -6.54 -7.52 11.69
C ARG A 144 -6.19 -8.72 10.81
N MET A 145 -5.91 -8.44 9.54
CA MET A 145 -5.69 -9.48 8.51
C MET A 145 -4.34 -10.19 8.65
N SER A 146 -3.33 -9.52 9.24
CA SER A 146 -2.07 -10.16 9.64
C SER A 146 -2.17 -10.93 10.97
N ASN A 147 -3.33 -10.91 11.63
CA ASN A 147 -3.57 -11.53 12.94
C ASN A 147 -2.66 -10.98 14.07
N CYS A 148 -2.08 -9.80 13.88
CA CYS A 148 -1.26 -9.13 14.89
C CYS A 148 -2.10 -8.42 15.95
N GLU A 149 -3.25 -7.86 15.56
CA GLU A 149 -4.22 -7.25 16.47
C GLU A 149 -5.63 -7.48 15.89
N PRO A 150 -6.23 -8.67 16.08
CA PRO A 150 -7.52 -9.05 15.48
C PRO A 150 -8.69 -8.13 15.84
N ASP A 151 -8.59 -7.46 16.99
CA ASP A 151 -9.60 -6.55 17.52
C ASP A 151 -9.27 -5.07 17.26
N ALA A 152 -8.27 -4.75 16.42
CA ALA A 152 -7.84 -3.37 16.18
C ALA A 152 -9.03 -2.49 15.78
N PRO A 153 -9.24 -1.32 16.39
CA PRO A 153 -10.42 -0.50 16.12
C PRO A 153 -10.43 -0.03 14.66
N MET A 154 -11.56 -0.21 13.97
CA MET A 154 -11.76 0.38 12.64
C MET A 154 -12.43 1.75 12.81
N PRO A 155 -12.04 2.78 12.04
CA PRO A 155 -12.69 4.08 12.11
C PRO A 155 -14.19 3.97 11.79
N GLN A 156 -15.03 4.42 12.73
CA GLN A 156 -16.50 4.29 12.70
C GLN A 156 -17.18 4.88 11.46
N ASN A 157 -16.53 5.80 10.74
CA ASN A 157 -17.14 6.51 9.62
C ASN A 157 -17.47 5.62 8.40
N MET A 158 -16.95 4.39 8.34
CA MET A 158 -17.40 3.35 7.39
C MET A 158 -18.38 2.33 7.99
N MET A 159 -18.52 2.28 9.32
CA MET A 159 -19.46 1.38 10.01
C MET A 159 -20.89 1.95 10.11
N GLY A 160 -21.21 2.92 9.25
CA GLY A 160 -22.57 3.37 8.99
C GLY A 160 -23.34 2.33 8.15
N SER A 161 -23.73 1.25 8.81
CA SER A 161 -24.96 0.49 8.59
C SER A 161 -25.14 -0.49 7.41
N ASP A 162 -24.51 -0.40 6.24
CA ASP A 162 -24.95 -1.33 5.14
C ASP A 162 -23.89 -1.86 4.15
N MET A 163 -22.67 -1.32 4.05
CA MET A 163 -21.75 -1.75 2.98
C MET A 163 -20.78 -2.89 3.33
N MET A 164 -20.39 -3.06 4.59
CA MET A 164 -19.40 -4.09 5.01
C MET A 164 -19.98 -5.23 5.86
N SER A 165 -21.20 -5.10 6.40
CA SER A 165 -21.74 -6.06 7.36
C SER A 165 -22.30 -7.35 6.73
N GLY A 166 -22.43 -7.41 5.40
CA GLY A 166 -23.13 -8.52 4.73
C GLY A 166 -22.25 -9.62 4.14
N ASN A 167 -21.15 -9.27 3.45
CA ASN A 167 -20.52 -10.21 2.51
C ASN A 167 -18.99 -10.36 2.60
N MET A 168 -18.21 -9.38 3.08
CA MET A 168 -16.74 -9.54 3.13
C MET A 168 -16.28 -10.39 4.32
N MET A 169 -16.80 -10.16 5.52
CA MET A 169 -16.44 -10.94 6.71
C MET A 169 -16.82 -12.44 6.56
N ARG A 170 -17.88 -12.74 5.81
CA ARG A 170 -18.33 -14.12 5.57
C ARG A 170 -17.48 -14.87 4.55
N SER A 171 -16.85 -14.16 3.61
CA SER A 171 -16.02 -14.79 2.58
C SER A 171 -14.58 -15.04 3.01
N MET A 172 -14.10 -14.34 4.04
CA MET A 172 -12.75 -14.54 4.61
C MET A 172 -12.70 -15.58 5.74
N MET A 173 -13.85 -16.02 6.26
CA MET A 173 -13.95 -17.03 7.33
C MET A 173 -14.36 -18.42 6.82
N MET A 174 -14.49 -18.61 5.51
CA MET A 174 -14.91 -19.85 4.82
C MET A 174 -13.97 -20.24 3.65
N GLY A 175 -12.75 -19.73 3.64
CA GLY A 175 -11.69 -20.08 2.67
C GLY A 175 -10.52 -20.77 3.33
#